data_AF-A0A2J7ZQ87-F1
#
_entry.id   AF-A0A2J7ZQ87-F1
#
_cell.length_a   1.000
_cell.length_b   1.000
_cell.length_c   1.000
_cell.angle_alpha   90.00
_cell.angle_beta   90.00
_cell.angle_gamma   90.00
#
_symmetry.space_group_name_H-M   'P 1'
#
loop_
_entity.id
_entity.type
_entity.pdbx_description
1 polymer ?
#
loop_
_entity_poly.entity_id
_entity_poly.type
_entity_poly.pdbx_seq_one_letter_code
_entity_poly.pdbx_strand_id
1 'polypeptide(L)'
;MTSMYVLKRNGRQEPVMFDKITARIVKLAYGLNPDFCDAVLVAQKVAGGVYKGVTTSELDELAAETAAALTSTHPDYAILAARIAVSNLHKSTLKSFSATMEKLYTYKNARNGEDAALLAKDVYEIIMQNAERLDSEIRYDRDFDYDYFGFKTLERSYLLRIDGRVIERPQHMLMRVSIGIHKVAANGSVTELEIPFELKGLYKTVWELKQRTLVDMAADRGAYIDQSQSFNVFMPDPNFGKLTSLHFYAWRKGLKTGMYYLRTKAAADAIKFTVDQQALSKNQKTKESKAAALSLSQAASMLPSGAVTPNITTAASTMPSTSTTPALVGGGGPASVAAAAERRAAQLAQLEREHQLAAMVCSLDNKDACLMCGS
;
A
#
# COMPACT_ATOMS: atom_id res chain seq x y z
N MET A 1 49.16 3.81 28.51
CA MET A 1 48.39 3.89 27.25
C MET A 1 46.95 3.52 27.55
N THR A 2 46.00 4.44 27.41
CA THR A 2 44.58 4.15 27.68
C THR A 2 44.05 3.26 26.55
N SER A 3 43.77 1.99 26.85
CA SER A 3 43.20 1.05 25.89
C SER A 3 41.87 1.58 25.32
N MET A 4 41.63 1.30 24.04
CA MET A 4 40.43 1.72 23.32
C MET A 4 39.22 0.89 23.83
N TYR A 5 38.13 1.57 24.20
CA TYR A 5 36.93 0.91 24.73
C TYR A 5 35.65 1.43 24.07
N VAL A 6 34.61 0.59 24.09
CA VAL A 6 33.24 0.92 23.68
C VAL A 6 32.31 0.94 24.88
N LEU A 7 31.28 1.78 24.83
CA LEU A 7 30.21 1.84 25.84
C LEU A 7 29.01 1.00 25.41
N LYS A 8 28.71 -0.05 26.17
CA LYS A 8 27.49 -0.84 25.96
C LYS A 8 26.24 -0.06 26.32
N ARG A 9 25.09 -0.50 25.79
CA ARG A 9 23.76 0.09 26.08
C ARG A 9 23.39 0.08 27.58
N ASN A 10 23.99 -0.83 28.35
CA ASN A 10 23.85 -0.90 29.81
C ASN A 10 24.88 -0.07 30.58
N GLY A 11 25.67 0.77 29.90
CA GLY A 11 26.71 1.62 30.49
C GLY A 11 28.05 0.93 30.77
N ARG A 12 28.17 -0.40 30.58
CA ARG A 12 29.44 -1.11 30.80
C ARG A 12 30.46 -0.78 29.72
N GLN A 13 31.71 -0.63 30.13
CA GLN A 13 32.86 -0.49 29.22
C GLN A 13 33.37 -1.86 28.81
N GLU A 14 33.62 -2.04 27.53
CA GLU A 14 34.32 -3.23 27.01
C GLU A 14 35.45 -2.82 26.07
N PRO A 15 36.55 -3.58 26.02
CA PRO A 15 37.60 -3.35 25.04
C PRO A 15 37.05 -3.53 23.62
N VAL A 16 37.52 -2.70 22.69
CA VAL A 16 37.19 -2.84 21.27
C VAL A 16 37.74 -4.18 20.76
N MET A 17 36.87 -5.02 20.20
CA MET A 17 37.27 -6.28 19.55
C MET A 17 36.68 -6.29 18.14
N PHE A 18 37.54 -6.23 17.12
CA PHE A 18 37.12 -6.19 15.73
C PHE A 18 36.35 -7.46 15.30
N ASP A 19 36.75 -8.63 15.81
CA ASP A 19 36.06 -9.89 15.54
C ASP A 19 34.59 -9.86 15.96
N LYS A 20 34.26 -9.16 17.05
CA LYS A 20 32.86 -9.00 17.50
C LYS A 20 32.04 -8.13 16.55
N ILE A 21 32.66 -7.12 15.94
CA ILE A 21 32.01 -6.24 14.95
C ILE A 21 31.73 -7.05 13.68
N THR A 22 32.77 -7.72 13.16
CA THR A 22 32.67 -8.56 11.96
C THR A 22 31.64 -9.67 12.14
N ALA A 23 31.71 -10.45 13.23
CA ALA A 23 30.77 -11.54 13.51
C ALA A 23 29.31 -11.05 13.58
N ARG A 24 29.09 -9.84 14.10
CA ARG A 24 27.76 -9.23 14.18
C ARG A 24 27.20 -8.88 12.81
N ILE A 25 28.01 -8.27 11.93
CA ILE A 25 27.58 -7.88 10.58
C ILE A 25 27.36 -9.13 9.72
N VAL A 26 28.28 -10.10 9.79
CA VAL A 26 28.17 -11.38 9.06
C VAL A 26 26.90 -12.13 9.45
N LYS A 27 26.51 -12.14 10.73
CA LYS A 27 25.26 -12.77 11.18
C LYS A 27 24.00 -12.15 10.53
N LEU A 28 24.05 -10.88 10.13
CA LEU A 28 22.92 -10.17 9.50
C LEU A 28 22.93 -10.30 7.96
N ALA A 29 24.02 -10.79 7.38
CA ALA A 29 24.17 -11.00 5.94
C ALA A 29 23.58 -12.34 5.44
N TYR A 30 22.74 -13.02 6.22
CA TYR A 30 22.15 -14.30 5.84
C TYR A 30 21.34 -14.20 4.53
N GLY A 31 21.58 -15.13 3.61
CA GLY A 31 20.86 -15.17 2.33
C GLY A 31 21.14 -14.01 1.38
N LEU A 32 22.16 -13.16 1.66
CA LEU A 32 22.68 -12.18 0.71
C LEU A 32 23.75 -12.84 -0.17
N ASN A 33 23.99 -12.29 -1.37
CA ASN A 33 24.99 -12.84 -2.27
C ASN A 33 26.41 -12.53 -1.76
N PRO A 34 27.20 -13.53 -1.34
CA PRO A 34 28.53 -13.32 -0.76
C PRO A 34 29.56 -12.82 -1.78
N ASP A 35 29.35 -13.03 -3.08
CA ASP A 35 30.27 -12.61 -4.12
C ASP A 35 30.25 -11.09 -4.35
N PHE A 36 29.12 -10.45 -4.03
CA PHE A 36 28.93 -9.01 -4.21
C PHE A 36 28.75 -8.23 -2.90
N CYS A 37 28.18 -8.85 -1.86
CA CYS A 37 27.91 -8.25 -0.56
C CYS A 37 28.87 -8.78 0.52
N ASP A 38 30.05 -8.16 0.60
CA ASP A 38 31.08 -8.53 1.59
C ASP A 38 30.84 -7.81 2.93
N ALA A 39 30.32 -8.56 3.90
CA ALA A 39 30.14 -8.10 5.28
C ALA A 39 31.46 -7.76 6.00
N VAL A 40 32.57 -8.41 5.62
CA VAL A 40 33.90 -8.16 6.20
C VAL A 40 34.43 -6.82 5.72
N LEU A 41 34.21 -6.47 4.46
CA LEU A 41 34.54 -5.14 3.93
C LEU A 41 33.82 -4.03 4.71
N VAL A 42 32.53 -4.21 5.01
CA VAL A 42 31.78 -3.24 5.86
C VAL A 42 32.44 -3.14 7.24
N ALA A 43 32.75 -4.27 7.88
CA ALA A 43 33.37 -4.28 9.20
C ALA A 43 34.74 -3.58 9.21
N GLN A 44 35.57 -3.78 8.18
CA GLN A 44 36.85 -3.11 8.02
C GLN A 44 36.70 -1.58 7.90
N LYS A 45 35.73 -1.12 7.11
CA LYS A 45 35.46 0.33 6.98
C LYS A 45 34.96 0.94 8.29
N VAL A 46 34.09 0.23 9.01
CA VAL A 46 33.57 0.66 10.32
C VAL A 46 34.68 0.71 11.36
N ALA A 47 35.61 -0.26 11.34
CA ALA A 47 36.76 -0.32 12.25
C ALA A 47 37.62 0.96 12.21
N GLY A 48 37.79 1.56 11.04
CA GLY A 48 38.51 2.83 10.88
C GLY A 48 37.81 4.05 11.48
N GLY A 49 36.48 3.98 11.71
CA GLY A 49 35.69 5.06 12.30
C GLY A 49 35.47 4.95 13.81
N VAL A 50 36.03 3.92 14.47
CA VAL A 50 35.88 3.74 15.91
C VAL A 50 36.76 4.74 16.65
N TYR A 51 36.22 5.37 17.71
CA TYR A 51 36.97 6.23 18.62
C TYR A 51 36.75 5.80 20.08
N LYS A 52 37.62 6.29 20.98
CA LYS A 52 37.56 5.94 22.41
C LYS A 52 36.25 6.42 23.03
N GLY A 53 35.48 5.48 23.60
CA GLY A 53 34.21 5.78 24.26
C GLY A 53 32.98 5.78 23.35
N VAL A 54 33.12 5.40 22.07
CA VAL A 54 31.97 5.24 21.16
C VAL A 54 30.95 4.26 21.75
N THR A 55 29.66 4.58 21.64
CA THR A 55 28.61 3.68 22.12
C THR A 55 28.35 2.56 21.12
N THR A 56 27.92 1.40 21.62
CA THR A 56 27.50 0.28 20.75
C THR A 56 26.26 0.59 19.90
N SER A 57 25.54 1.68 20.19
CA SER A 57 24.40 2.14 19.37
C SER A 57 24.89 2.97 18.19
N GLU A 58 25.84 3.89 18.43
CA GLU A 58 26.48 4.69 17.37
C GLU A 58 27.30 3.82 16.43
N LEU A 59 27.95 2.77 16.95
CA LEU A 59 28.70 1.82 16.13
C LEU A 59 27.79 1.04 15.16
N ASP A 60 26.61 0.62 15.63
CA ASP A 60 25.62 -0.04 14.77
C ASP A 60 25.05 0.95 13.72
N GLU A 61 24.85 2.21 14.09
CA GLU A 61 24.40 3.26 13.17
C GLU A 61 25.45 3.54 12.07
N LEU A 62 26.71 3.71 12.46
CA LEU A 62 27.83 3.87 11.53
C LEU A 62 27.97 2.68 10.58
N ALA A 63 27.77 1.45 11.08
CA ALA A 63 27.78 0.24 10.26
C ALA A 63 26.63 0.22 9.26
N ALA A 64 25.44 0.63 9.66
CA ALA A 64 24.29 0.72 8.76
C ALA A 64 24.50 1.79 7.67
N GLU A 65 25.01 2.97 8.02
CA GLU A 65 25.34 4.03 7.05
C GLU A 65 26.46 3.62 6.08
N THR A 66 27.50 2.95 6.59
CA THR A 66 28.61 2.44 5.77
C THR A 66 28.13 1.40 4.77
N ALA A 67 27.27 0.47 5.20
CA ALA A 67 26.64 -0.49 4.29
C ALA A 67 25.73 0.24 3.29
N ALA A 68 24.93 1.22 3.71
CA ALA A 68 24.05 1.96 2.82
C ALA A 68 24.82 2.70 1.71
N ALA A 69 26.00 3.27 2.01
CA ALA A 69 26.86 3.91 1.01
C ALA A 69 27.36 2.92 -0.07
N LEU A 70 27.53 1.65 0.30
CA LEU A 70 27.92 0.57 -0.62
C LEU A 70 26.75 0.04 -1.47
N THR A 71 25.52 0.55 -1.28
CA THR A 71 24.39 0.24 -2.19
C THR A 71 24.71 0.60 -3.65
N SER A 72 25.61 1.56 -3.86
CA SER A 72 26.12 1.93 -5.19
C SER A 72 26.85 0.79 -5.92
N THR A 73 27.37 -0.21 -5.20
CA THR A 73 28.05 -1.37 -5.80
C THR A 73 27.11 -2.55 -6.00
N HIS A 74 26.25 -2.86 -5.02
CA HIS A 74 25.26 -3.93 -5.12
C HIS A 74 24.04 -3.66 -4.22
N PRO A 75 22.79 -3.96 -4.67
CA PRO A 75 21.57 -3.70 -3.89
C PRO A 75 21.50 -4.47 -2.55
N ASP A 76 22.13 -5.64 -2.42
CA ASP A 76 22.13 -6.40 -1.16
C ASP A 76 22.74 -5.62 0.01
N TYR A 77 23.64 -4.66 -0.24
CA TYR A 77 24.14 -3.78 0.80
C TYR A 77 23.04 -2.90 1.41
N ALA A 78 22.00 -2.53 0.66
CA ALA A 78 20.84 -1.81 1.20
C ALA A 78 20.04 -2.69 2.17
N ILE A 79 19.91 -3.99 1.86
CA ILE A 79 19.26 -4.96 2.75
C ILE A 79 20.12 -5.17 3.99
N LEU A 80 21.43 -5.37 3.85
CA LEU A 80 22.35 -5.50 4.99
C LEU A 80 22.29 -4.26 5.90
N ALA A 81 22.33 -3.07 5.31
CA ALA A 81 22.21 -1.80 6.02
C ALA A 81 20.90 -1.70 6.80
N ALA A 82 19.77 -2.07 6.18
CA ALA A 82 18.47 -2.11 6.83
C ALA A 82 18.48 -3.07 8.03
N ARG A 83 19.00 -4.28 7.85
CA ARG A 83 19.05 -5.31 8.90
C ARG A 83 19.91 -4.89 10.09
N ILE A 84 21.02 -4.17 9.85
CA ILE A 84 21.84 -3.58 10.92
C ILE A 84 21.02 -2.52 11.68
N ALA A 85 20.36 -1.61 10.96
CA ALA A 85 19.56 -0.55 11.57
C ALA A 85 18.35 -1.11 12.37
N VAL A 86 17.64 -2.10 11.82
CA VAL A 86 16.55 -2.82 12.49
C VAL A 86 17.07 -3.56 13.73
N SER A 87 18.20 -4.26 13.63
CA SER A 87 18.84 -4.92 14.78
C SER A 87 19.21 -3.93 15.87
N ASN A 88 19.63 -2.71 15.50
CA ASN A 88 19.92 -1.63 16.43
C ASN A 88 18.63 -1.20 17.17
N LEU A 89 17.56 -0.92 16.41
CA LEU A 89 16.25 -0.54 16.95
C LEU A 89 15.66 -1.62 17.87
N HIS A 90 15.74 -2.89 17.50
CA HIS A 90 15.24 -3.99 18.33
C HIS A 90 15.98 -4.10 19.68
N LYS A 91 17.22 -3.60 19.78
CA LYS A 91 17.96 -3.55 21.04
C LYS A 91 17.65 -2.32 21.90
N SER A 92 17.08 -1.26 21.32
CA SER A 92 16.67 -0.05 22.03
C SER A 92 15.18 -0.02 22.37
N THR A 93 14.39 -0.94 21.81
CA THR A 93 12.93 -1.02 21.99
C THR A 93 12.51 -2.30 22.72
N LEU A 94 11.35 -2.24 23.37
CA LEU A 94 10.75 -3.42 24.01
C LEU A 94 10.33 -4.45 22.96
N LYS A 95 10.38 -5.73 23.33
CA LYS A 95 9.93 -6.82 22.45
C LYS A 95 8.41 -7.00 22.49
N SER A 96 7.78 -6.86 23.64
CA SER A 96 6.31 -6.98 23.77
C SER A 96 5.62 -5.75 23.18
N PHE A 97 4.61 -5.99 22.33
CA PHE A 97 3.77 -4.96 21.76
C PHE A 97 2.87 -4.36 22.83
N SER A 98 2.19 -5.19 23.63
CA SER A 98 1.31 -4.73 24.70
C SER A 98 2.02 -3.81 25.70
N ALA A 99 3.23 -4.19 26.15
CA ALA A 99 4.06 -3.37 27.03
C ALA A 99 4.52 -2.05 26.38
N THR A 100 4.72 -2.04 25.06
CA THR A 100 5.04 -0.82 24.32
C THR A 100 3.84 0.12 24.25
N MET A 101 2.65 -0.43 24.03
CA MET A 101 1.38 0.32 23.99
C MET A 101 0.99 0.88 25.37
N GLU A 102 1.27 0.13 26.44
CA GLU A 102 1.12 0.62 27.82
C GLU A 102 2.02 1.83 28.09
N LYS A 103 3.29 1.79 27.66
CA LYS A 103 4.19 2.95 27.76
C LYS A 103 3.70 4.16 26.96
N LEU A 104 3.11 3.94 25.79
CA LEU A 104 2.54 5.02 24.97
C LEU A 104 1.30 5.64 25.62
N TYR A 105 0.46 4.83 26.25
CA TYR A 105 -0.76 5.29 26.91
C TYR A 105 -0.47 6.00 28.22
N THR A 106 0.43 5.46 29.04
CA THR A 106 0.80 6.02 30.36
C THR A 106 1.83 7.16 30.30
N TYR A 107 2.23 7.57 29.09
CA TYR A 107 3.22 8.62 28.91
C TYR A 107 2.73 9.96 29.49
N LYS A 108 3.60 10.56 30.31
CA LYS A 108 3.46 11.92 30.85
C LYS A 108 4.56 12.78 30.28
N ASN A 109 4.24 14.01 29.92
CA ASN A 109 5.20 14.93 29.34
C ASN A 109 6.26 15.33 30.37
N ALA A 110 7.54 15.08 30.05
CA ALA A 110 8.65 15.32 30.96
C ALA A 110 8.83 16.80 31.38
N ARG A 111 8.29 17.76 30.62
CA ARG A 111 8.47 19.20 30.90
C ARG A 111 7.49 19.74 31.95
N ASN A 112 6.25 19.28 31.93
CA ASN A 112 5.17 19.80 32.79
C ASN A 112 4.50 18.72 33.66
N GLY A 113 4.80 17.44 33.45
CA GLY A 113 4.27 16.31 34.21
C GLY A 113 2.82 15.95 33.88
N GLU A 114 2.21 16.58 32.89
CA GLU A 114 0.83 16.33 32.49
C GLU A 114 0.70 15.04 31.68
N ASP A 115 -0.49 14.44 31.73
CA ASP A 115 -0.82 13.25 30.95
C ASP A 115 -0.82 13.60 29.46
N ALA A 116 0.01 12.89 28.70
CA ALA A 116 0.23 13.14 27.27
C ALA A 116 0.10 11.83 26.48
N ALA A 117 -0.93 11.04 26.78
CA ALA A 117 -1.16 9.74 26.18
C ALA A 117 -1.09 9.81 24.64
N LEU A 118 -0.21 9.01 24.04
CA LEU A 118 -0.03 8.92 22.59
C LEU A 118 -0.95 7.88 21.93
N LEU A 119 -1.74 7.18 22.74
CA LEU A 119 -2.67 6.14 22.34
C LEU A 119 -4.04 6.45 22.94
N ALA A 120 -5.11 6.32 22.16
CA ALA A 120 -6.46 6.53 22.67
C ALA A 120 -6.88 5.39 23.62
N LYS A 121 -7.66 5.75 24.65
CA LYS A 121 -8.08 4.85 25.74
C LYS A 121 -8.81 3.61 25.23
N ASP A 122 -9.71 3.78 24.27
CA ASP A 122 -10.46 2.71 23.62
C ASP A 122 -9.54 1.67 22.93
N VAL A 123 -8.47 2.11 22.25
CA VAL A 123 -7.48 1.21 21.62
C VAL A 123 -6.72 0.46 22.69
N TYR A 124 -6.27 1.20 23.71
CA TYR A 124 -5.46 0.67 24.78
C TYR A 124 -6.18 -0.45 25.50
N GLU A 125 -7.45 -0.25 25.87
CA GLU A 125 -8.28 -1.25 26.53
C GLU A 125 -8.43 -2.52 25.68
N ILE A 126 -8.69 -2.39 24.36
CA ILE A 126 -8.77 -3.53 23.43
C ILE A 126 -7.44 -4.29 23.37
N ILE A 127 -6.32 -3.55 23.30
CA ILE A 127 -4.98 -4.15 23.26
C ILE A 127 -4.71 -4.93 24.54
N MET A 128 -5.00 -4.35 25.71
CA MET A 128 -4.74 -4.99 26.99
C MET A 128 -5.63 -6.22 27.22
N GLN A 129 -6.89 -6.19 26.79
CA GLN A 129 -7.79 -7.35 26.84
C GLN A 129 -7.31 -8.53 25.99
N ASN A 130 -6.55 -8.26 24.91
CA ASN A 130 -6.07 -9.25 23.96
C ASN A 130 -4.53 -9.39 23.96
N ALA A 131 -3.86 -8.92 25.01
CA ALA A 131 -2.42 -8.71 25.02
C ALA A 131 -1.61 -9.97 24.65
N GLU A 132 -1.94 -11.10 25.26
CA GLU A 132 -1.25 -12.38 25.03
C GLU A 132 -1.37 -12.86 23.57
N ARG A 133 -2.58 -12.77 23.00
CA ARG A 133 -2.84 -13.16 21.62
C ARG A 133 -2.14 -12.22 20.64
N LEU A 134 -2.19 -10.91 20.88
CA LEU A 134 -1.56 -9.92 20.00
C LEU A 134 -0.03 -10.01 20.04
N ASP A 135 0.56 -10.22 21.23
CA ASP A 135 2.01 -10.35 21.37
C ASP A 135 2.56 -11.62 20.71
N SER A 136 1.79 -12.71 20.71
CA SER A 136 2.19 -13.98 20.07
C SER A 136 2.03 -13.99 18.55
N GLU A 137 1.09 -13.22 17.99
CA GLU A 137 0.84 -13.18 16.55
C GLU A 137 1.87 -12.33 15.78
N ILE A 138 2.54 -11.39 16.47
CA ILE A 138 3.49 -10.49 15.82
C ILE A 138 4.78 -11.24 15.44
N ARG A 139 5.05 -11.28 14.13
CA ARG A 139 6.29 -11.84 13.58
C ARG A 139 7.34 -10.76 13.35
N TYR A 140 8.24 -10.59 14.31
CA TYR A 140 9.31 -9.58 14.26
C TYR A 140 10.36 -9.81 13.16
N ASP A 141 10.48 -11.02 12.62
CA ASP A 141 11.41 -11.30 11.53
C ASP A 141 11.09 -10.49 10.26
N ARG A 142 9.82 -10.09 10.09
CA ARG A 142 9.37 -9.22 8.98
C ARG A 142 9.96 -7.82 9.02
N ASP A 143 10.46 -7.37 10.18
CA ASP A 143 11.17 -6.08 10.24
C ASP A 143 12.49 -6.11 9.45
N PHE A 144 13.04 -7.29 9.15
CA PHE A 144 14.28 -7.43 8.39
C PHE A 144 14.07 -7.48 6.86
N ASP A 145 12.82 -7.36 6.40
CA ASP A 145 12.45 -7.35 4.98
C ASP A 145 12.46 -5.94 4.36
N TYR A 146 12.58 -4.89 5.19
CA TYR A 146 12.70 -3.52 4.70
C TYR A 146 14.07 -3.26 4.06
N ASP A 147 14.12 -2.34 3.10
CA ASP A 147 15.35 -1.72 2.65
C ASP A 147 15.77 -0.58 3.59
N TYR A 148 17.01 -0.09 3.45
CA TYR A 148 17.56 0.89 4.39
C TYR A 148 16.78 2.21 4.34
N PHE A 149 16.44 2.69 3.14
CA PHE A 149 15.73 3.96 2.97
C PHE A 149 14.28 3.87 3.44
N GLY A 150 13.58 2.77 3.16
CA GLY A 150 12.24 2.52 3.68
C GLY A 150 12.24 2.46 5.20
N PHE A 151 13.18 1.72 5.81
CA PHE A 151 13.30 1.65 7.27
C PHE A 151 13.61 3.02 7.89
N LYS A 152 14.58 3.77 7.34
CA LYS A 152 14.91 5.12 7.86
C LYS A 152 13.76 6.12 7.72
N THR A 153 12.94 5.96 6.69
CA THR A 153 11.72 6.76 6.54
C THR A 153 10.72 6.44 7.66
N LEU A 154 10.52 5.14 7.96
CA LEU A 154 9.67 4.71 9.08
C LEU A 154 10.18 5.24 10.42
N GLU A 155 11.48 5.06 10.69
CA GLU A 155 12.14 5.51 11.92
C GLU A 155 12.01 7.02 12.16
N ARG A 156 12.13 7.82 11.09
CA ARG A 156 12.07 9.29 11.19
C ARG A 156 10.66 9.81 11.42
N SER A 157 9.66 9.28 10.70
CA SER A 157 8.36 9.95 10.58
C SER A 157 7.15 9.13 11.04
N TYR A 158 7.27 7.80 11.19
CA TYR A 158 6.10 6.93 11.42
C TYR A 158 6.11 6.25 12.78
N LEU A 159 7.28 5.87 13.30
CA LEU A 159 7.39 5.19 14.58
C LEU A 159 7.24 6.19 15.72
N LEU A 160 6.38 5.87 16.69
CA LEU A 160 6.11 6.74 17.82
C LEU A 160 7.33 6.91 18.73
N ARG A 161 7.45 8.12 19.28
CA ARG A 161 8.59 8.56 20.09
C ARG A 161 8.13 9.05 21.47
N ILE A 162 8.94 8.74 22.47
CA ILE A 162 8.86 9.31 23.81
C ILE A 162 10.18 10.03 24.08
N ASP A 163 10.13 11.29 24.51
CA ASP A 163 11.31 12.12 24.78
C ASP A 163 12.37 12.10 23.65
N GLY A 164 11.88 12.16 22.41
CA GLY A 164 12.72 12.14 21.20
C GLY A 164 13.28 10.76 20.80
N ARG A 165 13.08 9.72 21.62
CA ARG A 165 13.53 8.35 21.35
C ARG A 165 12.41 7.51 20.75
N VAL A 166 12.74 6.76 19.70
CA VAL A 166 11.81 5.79 19.10
C VAL A 166 11.61 4.64 20.07
N ILE A 167 10.34 4.36 20.41
CA ILE A 167 9.99 3.25 21.31
C ILE A 167 9.24 2.12 20.60
N GLU A 168 8.70 2.40 19.41
CA GLU A 168 7.87 1.50 18.63
C GLU A 168 8.69 0.79 17.55
N ARG A 169 8.40 -0.49 17.27
CA ARG A 169 8.94 -1.23 16.11
C ARG A 169 8.02 -1.13 14.90
N PRO A 170 8.49 -1.37 13.66
CA PRO A 170 7.60 -1.37 12.50
C PRO A 170 6.40 -2.32 12.64
N GLN A 171 6.59 -3.55 13.12
CA GLN A 171 5.44 -4.45 13.40
C GLN A 171 4.46 -3.89 14.45
N HIS A 172 4.96 -3.18 15.47
CA HIS A 172 4.08 -2.57 16.47
C HIS A 172 3.21 -1.48 15.86
N MET A 173 3.79 -0.64 15.00
CA MET A 173 3.05 0.38 14.26
C MET A 173 1.96 -0.24 13.39
N LEU A 174 2.30 -1.29 12.63
CA LEU A 174 1.34 -1.98 11.78
C LEU A 174 0.18 -2.57 12.61
N MET A 175 0.49 -3.25 13.72
CA MET A 175 -0.54 -3.81 14.60
C MET A 175 -1.41 -2.72 15.23
N ARG A 176 -0.81 -1.64 15.72
CA ARG A 176 -1.54 -0.49 16.28
C ARG A 176 -2.48 0.13 15.26
N VAL A 177 -2.04 0.30 14.01
CA VAL A 177 -2.88 0.82 12.92
C VAL A 177 -4.03 -0.14 12.61
N SER A 178 -3.75 -1.44 12.51
CA SER A 178 -4.78 -2.46 12.29
C SER A 178 -5.86 -2.42 13.37
N ILE A 179 -5.47 -2.44 14.64
CA ILE A 179 -6.42 -2.33 15.76
C ILE A 179 -7.15 -1.00 15.69
N GLY A 180 -6.42 0.10 15.41
CA GLY A 180 -6.93 1.45 15.25
C GLY A 180 -8.09 1.58 14.26
N ILE A 181 -8.00 0.89 13.12
CA ILE A 181 -9.01 0.88 12.06
C ILE A 181 -10.18 -0.07 12.40
N HIS A 182 -9.89 -1.21 13.00
CA HIS A 182 -10.89 -2.27 13.21
C HIS A 182 -11.62 -2.19 14.56
N LYS A 183 -11.40 -1.13 15.35
CA LYS A 183 -12.03 -0.96 16.66
C LYS A 183 -13.56 -1.04 16.53
N VAL A 184 -14.17 -1.85 17.40
CA VAL A 184 -15.62 -2.02 17.63
C VAL A 184 -16.34 -3.14 16.86
N ALA A 185 -15.83 -3.68 15.74
CA ALA A 185 -16.62 -4.69 15.00
C ALA A 185 -16.47 -6.15 15.45
N ALA A 186 -15.41 -6.55 16.17
CA ALA A 186 -15.05 -7.98 16.23
C ALA A 186 -14.31 -8.48 17.49
N ASN A 187 -14.34 -7.80 18.64
CA ASN A 187 -13.58 -8.24 19.84
C ASN A 187 -12.12 -8.65 19.54
N GLY A 188 -11.46 -7.97 18.60
CA GLY A 188 -10.06 -8.22 18.26
C GLY A 188 -9.74 -9.42 17.34
N SER A 189 -10.72 -10.11 16.74
CA SER A 189 -10.43 -11.20 15.78
C SER A 189 -10.40 -10.71 14.32
N VAL A 190 -9.27 -10.91 13.64
CA VAL A 190 -9.00 -10.44 12.25
C VAL A 190 -9.36 -11.46 11.16
N THR A 191 -9.87 -12.63 11.54
CA THR A 191 -9.96 -13.79 10.64
C THR A 191 -11.31 -13.95 9.92
N GLU A 192 -12.37 -13.26 10.33
CA GLU A 192 -13.74 -13.49 9.80
C GLU A 192 -14.56 -12.18 9.65
N LEU A 193 -14.12 -11.24 8.80
CA LEU A 193 -14.80 -9.94 8.69
C LEU A 193 -15.85 -9.89 7.57
N GLU A 194 -17.13 -9.93 7.94
CA GLU A 194 -18.24 -9.28 7.21
C GLU A 194 -18.57 -7.94 7.87
N ILE A 195 -18.11 -6.84 7.27
CA ILE A 195 -18.12 -5.50 7.89
C ILE A 195 -19.52 -4.86 7.83
N PRO A 196 -20.06 -4.31 8.95
CA PRO A 196 -21.30 -3.51 8.98
C PRO A 196 -21.25 -2.26 8.10
N PHE A 197 -22.40 -1.86 7.52
CA PHE A 197 -22.47 -0.77 6.53
C PHE A 197 -21.98 0.59 7.07
N GLU A 198 -22.24 0.90 8.33
CA GLU A 198 -21.85 2.19 8.94
C GLU A 198 -20.33 2.33 9.06
N LEU A 199 -19.61 1.25 9.40
CA LEU A 199 -18.15 1.25 9.48
C LEU A 199 -17.50 1.27 8.10
N LYS A 200 -18.11 0.63 7.09
CA LYS A 200 -17.70 0.83 5.66
C LYS A 200 -17.87 2.29 5.23
N GLY A 201 -18.83 3.01 5.81
CA GLY A 201 -19.04 4.43 5.61
C GLY A 201 -17.89 5.30 6.15
N LEU A 202 -17.43 4.98 7.36
CA LEU A 202 -16.41 5.74 8.09
C LEU A 202 -14.98 5.52 7.54
N TYR A 203 -14.67 4.30 7.10
CA TYR A 203 -13.33 3.90 6.66
C TYR A 203 -13.17 3.79 5.13
N LYS A 204 -13.93 4.58 4.37
CA LYS A 204 -13.77 4.61 2.90
C LYS A 204 -12.33 4.98 2.54
N THR A 205 -11.71 4.12 1.76
CA THR A 205 -10.41 4.40 1.16
C THR A 205 -10.54 5.53 0.15
N VAL A 206 -9.40 6.12 -0.21
CA VAL A 206 -9.35 7.21 -1.20
C VAL A 206 -9.90 6.81 -2.58
N TRP A 207 -9.95 5.50 -2.87
CA TRP A 207 -10.53 4.93 -4.09
C TRP A 207 -12.05 4.78 -4.04
N GLU A 208 -12.63 4.80 -2.85
CA GLU A 208 -14.08 4.63 -2.60
C GLU A 208 -14.77 5.98 -2.36
N LEU A 209 -13.99 7.04 -2.11
CA LEU A 209 -14.49 8.40 -1.99
C LEU A 209 -14.76 9.02 -3.38
N LYS A 210 -15.89 9.73 -3.49
CA LYS A 210 -16.23 10.50 -4.68
C LYS A 210 -15.20 11.63 -4.82
N GLN A 211 -14.52 11.71 -5.97
CA GLN A 211 -13.47 12.72 -6.19
C GLN A 211 -13.99 14.15 -6.09
N ARG A 212 -15.27 14.39 -6.41
CA ARG A 212 -15.92 15.70 -6.19
C ARG A 212 -15.91 16.11 -4.72
N THR A 213 -16.16 15.19 -3.79
CA THR A 213 -16.12 15.47 -2.36
C THR A 213 -14.72 15.90 -1.91
N LEU A 214 -13.68 15.26 -2.44
CA LEU A 214 -12.30 15.66 -2.16
C LEU A 214 -11.96 17.04 -2.73
N VAL A 215 -12.52 17.39 -3.89
CA VAL A 215 -12.41 18.72 -4.50
C VAL A 215 -13.12 19.77 -3.66
N ASP A 216 -14.33 19.50 -3.16
CA ASP A 216 -15.07 20.43 -2.31
C ASP A 216 -14.30 20.69 -1.00
N MET A 217 -13.84 19.62 -0.33
CA MET A 217 -12.97 19.76 0.85
C MET A 217 -11.66 20.50 0.56
N ALA A 218 -11.13 20.38 -0.66
CA ALA A 218 -9.96 21.11 -1.08
C ALA A 218 -10.27 22.60 -1.27
N ALA A 219 -11.40 22.93 -1.89
CA ALA A 219 -11.84 24.30 -2.05
C ALA A 219 -12.07 24.98 -0.69
N ASP A 220 -12.75 24.30 0.23
CA ASP A 220 -13.07 24.82 1.57
C ASP A 220 -11.82 25.18 2.37
N ARG A 221 -10.80 24.32 2.36
CA ARG A 221 -9.53 24.62 3.04
C ARG A 221 -8.64 25.59 2.26
N GLY A 222 -8.82 25.69 0.94
CA GLY A 222 -8.03 26.54 0.06
C GLY A 222 -8.12 28.03 0.40
N ALA A 223 -9.22 28.47 1.04
CA ALA A 223 -9.38 29.83 1.54
C ALA A 223 -8.36 30.22 2.64
N TYR A 224 -7.77 29.22 3.32
CA TYR A 224 -6.82 29.43 4.43
C TYR A 224 -5.36 29.21 4.04
N ILE A 225 -5.08 28.96 2.75
CA ILE A 225 -3.73 28.69 2.24
C ILE A 225 -3.35 29.82 1.28
N ASP A 226 -2.32 30.59 1.65
CA ASP A 226 -1.80 31.72 0.86
C ASP A 226 -1.25 31.23 -0.50
N GLN A 227 -0.51 30.11 -0.48
CA GLN A 227 -0.01 29.44 -1.69
C GLN A 227 -0.95 28.35 -2.22
N SER A 228 -0.72 27.87 -3.45
CA SER A 228 -1.51 26.75 -3.97
C SER A 228 -1.26 25.47 -3.17
N GLN A 229 -2.24 24.57 -3.16
CA GLN A 229 -2.14 23.30 -2.43
C GLN A 229 -1.85 22.12 -3.36
N SER A 230 -1.01 21.19 -2.88
CA SER A 230 -0.75 19.91 -3.55
C SER A 230 -1.95 18.98 -3.39
N PHE A 231 -2.83 18.92 -4.41
CA PHE A 231 -4.03 18.10 -4.39
C PHE A 231 -3.90 16.87 -5.29
N ASN A 232 -4.03 15.67 -4.72
CA ASN A 232 -3.94 14.42 -5.46
C ASN A 232 -5.34 13.91 -5.85
N VAL A 233 -5.49 13.52 -7.10
CA VAL A 233 -6.72 12.91 -7.63
C VAL A 233 -6.51 11.41 -7.75
N PHE A 234 -7.47 10.62 -7.27
CA PHE A 234 -7.43 9.17 -7.30
C PHE A 234 -8.53 8.65 -8.21
N MET A 235 -8.16 8.19 -9.40
CA MET A 235 -9.12 7.74 -10.42
C MET A 235 -8.67 6.37 -10.95
N PRO A 236 -9.39 5.28 -10.62
CA PRO A 236 -9.03 3.93 -11.08
C PRO A 236 -8.90 3.85 -12.60
N ASP A 237 -9.93 4.30 -13.31
CA ASP A 237 -10.01 4.30 -14.78
C ASP A 237 -10.14 5.73 -15.30
N PRO A 238 -9.02 6.46 -15.45
CA PRO A 238 -9.04 7.80 -15.99
C PRO A 238 -9.41 7.77 -17.46
N ASN A 239 -10.31 8.66 -17.85
CA ASN A 239 -10.61 8.94 -19.26
C ASN A 239 -10.71 10.45 -19.46
N PHE A 240 -10.63 10.88 -20.72
CA PHE A 240 -10.59 12.29 -21.06
C PHE A 240 -11.83 13.05 -20.53
N GLY A 241 -13.01 12.46 -20.65
CA GLY A 241 -14.26 13.05 -20.16
C GLY A 241 -14.29 13.24 -18.64
N LYS A 242 -13.89 12.22 -17.86
CA LYS A 242 -13.85 12.25 -16.39
C LYS A 242 -12.84 13.28 -15.88
N LEU A 243 -11.64 13.30 -16.46
CA LEU A 243 -10.59 14.25 -16.07
C LEU A 243 -10.99 15.68 -16.42
N THR A 244 -11.51 15.91 -17.62
CA THR A 244 -11.97 17.23 -18.08
C THR A 244 -13.11 17.74 -17.19
N SER A 245 -14.10 16.89 -16.89
CA SER A 245 -15.20 17.22 -16.00
C SER A 245 -14.72 17.59 -14.59
N LEU A 246 -13.77 16.83 -14.04
CA LEU A 246 -13.19 17.09 -12.71
C LEU A 246 -12.40 18.40 -12.68
N HIS A 247 -11.60 18.69 -13.72
CA HIS A 247 -10.85 19.94 -13.82
C HIS A 247 -11.77 21.15 -13.89
N PHE A 248 -12.81 21.11 -14.74
CA PHE A 248 -13.79 22.20 -14.83
C PHE A 248 -14.64 22.33 -13.55
N TYR A 249 -14.86 21.24 -12.82
CA TYR A 249 -15.50 21.29 -11.51
C TYR A 249 -14.60 21.98 -10.47
N ALA A 250 -13.33 21.59 -10.37
CA ALA A 250 -12.35 22.19 -9.47
C ALA A 250 -12.14 23.69 -9.77
N TRP A 251 -12.05 24.06 -11.04
CA TRP A 251 -11.94 25.46 -11.46
C TRP A 251 -13.17 26.28 -11.06
N ARG A 252 -14.38 25.77 -11.30
CA ARG A 252 -15.63 26.44 -10.85
C ARG A 252 -15.72 26.61 -9.34
N LYS A 253 -15.09 25.71 -8.58
CA LYS A 253 -15.00 25.79 -7.11
C LYS A 253 -13.90 26.73 -6.61
N GLY A 254 -13.15 27.38 -7.51
CA GLY A 254 -12.13 28.37 -7.16
C GLY A 254 -10.77 27.79 -6.80
N LEU A 255 -10.52 26.49 -7.07
CA LEU A 255 -9.21 25.90 -6.83
C LEU A 255 -8.18 26.35 -7.86
N LYS A 256 -7.06 26.89 -7.38
CA LYS A 256 -5.90 27.27 -8.20
C LYS A 256 -5.19 26.05 -8.80
N THR A 257 -5.11 24.93 -8.07
CA THR A 257 -4.58 23.65 -8.54
C THR A 257 -5.67 22.59 -8.52
N GLY A 258 -6.11 22.16 -9.70
CA GLY A 258 -7.13 21.12 -9.85
C GLY A 258 -6.59 19.68 -9.68
N MET A 259 -5.31 19.46 -9.96
CA MET A 259 -4.65 18.16 -9.86
C MET A 259 -3.12 18.33 -9.84
N TYR A 260 -2.45 17.77 -8.83
CA TYR A 260 -0.99 17.70 -8.72
C TYR A 260 -0.48 16.34 -9.16
N TYR A 261 -0.97 15.25 -8.54
CA TYR A 261 -0.79 13.89 -9.05
C TYR A 261 -2.12 13.23 -9.37
N LEU A 262 -2.15 12.54 -10.52
CA LEU A 262 -3.17 11.55 -10.83
C LEU A 262 -2.67 10.18 -10.36
N ARG A 263 -3.44 9.52 -9.50
CA ARG A 263 -3.19 8.16 -9.04
C ARG A 263 -4.19 7.24 -9.71
N THR A 264 -3.69 6.25 -10.44
CA THR A 264 -4.46 5.20 -11.10
C THR A 264 -4.24 3.86 -10.40
N LYS A 265 -5.19 2.92 -10.55
CA LYS A 265 -4.93 1.53 -10.17
C LYS A 265 -4.19 0.83 -11.32
N ALA A 266 -3.26 -0.07 -11.00
CA ALA A 266 -2.60 -0.87 -12.02
C ALA A 266 -3.63 -1.77 -12.72
N ALA A 267 -3.49 -1.96 -14.03
CA ALA A 267 -4.40 -2.78 -14.84
C ALA A 267 -4.39 -4.27 -14.45
N ALA A 268 -3.36 -4.71 -13.72
CA ALA A 268 -3.25 -6.04 -13.15
C ALA A 268 -2.88 -5.93 -11.67
N ASP A 269 -3.72 -6.51 -10.80
CA ASP A 269 -3.34 -6.74 -9.41
C ASP A 269 -2.20 -7.77 -9.37
N ALA A 270 -1.18 -7.55 -8.55
CA ALA A 270 -0.13 -8.53 -8.32
C ALA A 270 -0.78 -9.85 -7.83
N ILE A 271 -0.41 -10.98 -8.44
CA ILE A 271 -0.88 -12.30 -8.02
C ILE A 271 -0.53 -12.47 -6.55
N LYS A 272 -1.56 -12.47 -5.69
CA LYS A 272 -1.42 -12.65 -4.24
C LYS A 272 -1.11 -14.13 -3.98
N PHE A 273 0.17 -14.49 -3.97
CA PHE A 273 0.66 -15.87 -3.78
C PHE A 273 0.24 -16.53 -2.44
N THR A 274 -0.29 -15.75 -1.50
CA THR A 274 -0.72 -16.21 -0.17
C THR A 274 -2.20 -16.58 -0.08
N VAL A 275 -2.98 -16.43 -1.16
CA VAL A 275 -4.42 -16.72 -1.13
C VAL A 275 -4.71 -17.99 -1.93
N ASP A 276 -5.22 -19.00 -1.23
CA ASP A 276 -5.56 -20.30 -1.80
C ASP A 276 -6.71 -20.15 -2.84
N GLN A 277 -6.39 -20.31 -4.12
CA GLN A 277 -7.31 -20.03 -5.24
C GLN A 277 -8.54 -20.95 -5.23
N GLN A 278 -8.44 -22.12 -4.59
CA GLN A 278 -9.56 -23.06 -4.47
C GLN A 278 -10.63 -22.58 -3.47
N ALA A 279 -10.24 -21.80 -2.46
CA ALA A 279 -11.18 -21.20 -1.50
C ALA A 279 -11.95 -20.01 -2.11
N LEU A 280 -11.30 -19.23 -2.97
CA LEU A 280 -11.92 -18.08 -3.66
C LEU A 280 -12.97 -18.52 -4.70
N SER A 281 -12.68 -19.58 -5.46
CA SER A 281 -13.56 -20.10 -6.52
C SER A 281 -14.82 -20.77 -5.97
N LYS A 282 -14.74 -21.43 -4.79
CA LYS A 282 -15.92 -21.94 -4.08
C LYS A 282 -16.83 -20.79 -3.62
N ASN A 283 -16.26 -19.74 -3.04
CA ASN A 283 -17.03 -18.59 -2.55
C ASN A 283 -17.68 -17.75 -3.66
N GLN A 284 -17.10 -17.69 -4.86
CA GLN A 284 -17.73 -17.06 -6.02
C GLN A 284 -18.97 -17.82 -6.50
N LYS A 285 -18.88 -19.15 -6.61
CA LYS A 285 -20.02 -20.01 -7.02
C LYS A 285 -21.19 -19.93 -6.03
N THR A 286 -20.90 -19.81 -4.73
CA THR A 286 -21.94 -19.66 -3.68
C THR A 286 -22.61 -18.27 -3.69
N LYS A 287 -21.89 -17.22 -4.13
CA LYS A 287 -22.46 -15.88 -4.29
C LYS A 287 -23.33 -15.76 -5.54
N GLU A 288 -22.91 -16.36 -6.65
CA GLU A 288 -23.67 -16.40 -7.90
C GLU A 288 -24.98 -17.18 -7.74
N SER A 289 -24.97 -18.31 -7.02
CA SER A 289 -26.19 -19.09 -6.76
C SER A 289 -27.18 -18.38 -5.84
N LYS A 290 -26.70 -17.63 -4.83
CA LYS A 290 -27.56 -16.80 -3.97
C LYS A 290 -28.14 -15.58 -4.71
N ALA A 291 -27.38 -14.95 -5.61
CA ALA A 291 -27.85 -13.81 -6.42
C ALA A 291 -28.93 -14.25 -7.42
N ALA A 292 -28.76 -15.41 -8.07
CA ALA A 292 -29.75 -15.98 -8.99
C ALA A 292 -31.04 -16.41 -8.28
N ALA A 293 -30.96 -16.90 -7.04
CA ALA A 293 -32.14 -17.26 -6.24
C ALA A 293 -32.93 -16.02 -5.78
N LEU A 294 -32.26 -14.89 -5.54
CA LEU A 294 -32.89 -13.64 -5.12
C LEU A 294 -33.60 -12.92 -6.28
N SER A 295 -33.07 -13.03 -7.51
CA SER A 295 -33.72 -12.45 -8.70
C SER A 295 -34.97 -13.23 -9.13
N LEU A 296 -35.02 -14.55 -8.90
CA LEU A 296 -36.17 -15.38 -9.25
C LEU A 296 -37.38 -15.12 -8.34
N SER A 297 -37.17 -14.85 -7.05
CA SER A 297 -38.24 -14.58 -6.10
C SER A 297 -38.85 -13.18 -6.27
N GLN A 298 -38.07 -12.20 -6.74
CA GLN A 298 -38.54 -10.85 -7.05
C GLN A 298 -39.31 -10.77 -8.38
N ALA A 299 -39.07 -11.67 -9.33
CA ALA A 299 -39.81 -11.73 -10.59
C ALA A 299 -41.19 -12.41 -10.47
N ALA A 300 -41.39 -13.27 -9.46
CA ALA A 300 -42.64 -14.00 -9.26
C ALA A 300 -43.77 -13.15 -8.64
N SER A 301 -43.48 -11.96 -8.10
CA SER A 301 -44.48 -11.08 -7.47
C SER A 301 -45.10 -10.03 -8.42
N MET A 302 -44.70 -10.00 -9.70
CA MET A 302 -45.14 -8.96 -10.65
C MET A 302 -45.74 -9.50 -11.96
N LEU A 303 -46.68 -10.44 -11.89
CA LEU A 303 -47.45 -10.88 -13.07
C LEU A 303 -48.96 -10.68 -12.85
N PRO A 304 -49.66 -9.88 -13.68
CA PRO A 304 -51.11 -9.94 -13.78
C PRO A 304 -51.55 -11.09 -14.71
N SER A 305 -52.66 -11.74 -14.37
CA SER A 305 -53.35 -12.74 -15.20
C SER A 305 -53.78 -12.17 -16.55
N GLY A 306 -53.34 -12.78 -17.66
CA GLY A 306 -53.91 -12.49 -18.98
C GLY A 306 -53.04 -12.79 -20.19
N ALA A 307 -53.07 -14.07 -20.63
CA ALA A 307 -53.10 -14.56 -22.01
C ALA A 307 -51.98 -14.30 -23.07
N VAL A 308 -51.82 -15.38 -23.86
CA VAL A 308 -51.34 -15.54 -25.26
C VAL A 308 -49.88 -15.92 -25.49
N THR A 309 -49.69 -17.19 -25.89
CA THR A 309 -48.49 -17.82 -26.46
C THR A 309 -48.34 -17.51 -27.96
N PRO A 310 -47.10 -17.58 -28.51
CA PRO A 310 -46.91 -18.52 -29.62
C PRO A 310 -45.59 -19.30 -29.62
N ASN A 311 -45.64 -20.39 -30.39
CA ASN A 311 -44.69 -21.50 -30.60
C ASN A 311 -43.22 -21.14 -30.91
N ILE A 312 -42.31 -21.99 -30.38
CA ILE A 312 -40.94 -22.16 -30.84
C ILE A 312 -40.87 -23.39 -31.75
N THR A 313 -40.41 -23.20 -32.99
CA THR A 313 -39.92 -24.29 -33.86
C THR A 313 -38.42 -24.12 -34.09
N THR A 314 -37.72 -25.24 -33.93
CA THR A 314 -36.29 -25.47 -34.08
C THR A 314 -35.80 -25.43 -35.53
N ALA A 315 -34.61 -24.90 -35.79
CA ALA A 315 -33.75 -25.34 -36.90
C ALA A 315 -32.27 -25.02 -36.64
N ALA A 316 -31.42 -26.02 -36.88
CA ALA A 316 -29.97 -26.05 -36.70
C ALA A 316 -29.20 -25.66 -37.98
N SER A 317 -27.87 -25.79 -37.92
CA SER A 317 -26.86 -25.78 -39.01
C SER A 317 -26.18 -24.40 -39.24
N THR A 318 -24.88 -24.22 -39.53
CA THR A 318 -23.71 -25.11 -39.72
C THR A 318 -22.44 -24.22 -39.60
N MET A 319 -21.32 -24.77 -39.12
CA MET A 319 -19.97 -24.21 -39.27
C MET A 319 -19.32 -24.72 -40.56
N PRO A 320 -18.26 -24.07 -41.08
CA PRO A 320 -17.18 -24.84 -41.69
C PRO A 320 -15.79 -24.51 -41.14
N SER A 321 -15.01 -25.58 -41.06
CA SER A 321 -13.59 -25.71 -40.76
C SER A 321 -12.73 -25.69 -42.02
N THR A 322 -11.49 -25.22 -41.96
CA THR A 322 -10.34 -25.84 -42.67
C THR A 322 -9.00 -25.45 -42.04
N SER A 323 -8.11 -26.43 -41.96
CA SER A 323 -6.75 -26.41 -41.44
C SER A 323 -5.74 -26.73 -42.54
N THR A 324 -4.60 -26.04 -42.60
CA THR A 324 -3.34 -26.61 -43.15
C THR A 324 -2.10 -25.87 -42.59
N THR A 325 -1.05 -26.63 -42.27
CA THR A 325 0.23 -26.23 -41.62
C THR A 325 1.40 -26.17 -42.67
N PRO A 326 2.68 -25.94 -42.30
CA PRO A 326 3.45 -24.68 -42.44
C PRO A 326 4.58 -24.69 -43.52
N ALA A 327 5.17 -23.53 -43.83
CA ALA A 327 6.47 -23.43 -44.52
C ALA A 327 7.29 -22.19 -44.08
N LEU A 328 8.61 -22.36 -44.00
CA LEU A 328 9.65 -21.43 -43.55
C LEU A 328 10.17 -20.49 -44.68
N VAL A 329 10.82 -19.40 -44.24
CA VAL A 329 11.84 -18.53 -44.90
C VAL A 329 11.38 -17.25 -45.65
N GLY A 330 11.67 -16.10 -45.02
CA GLY A 330 12.45 -14.98 -45.61
C GLY A 330 11.76 -13.94 -46.52
N GLY A 331 11.91 -12.65 -46.17
CA GLY A 331 11.87 -11.53 -47.12
C GLY A 331 10.90 -10.41 -46.76
N GLY A 332 11.43 -9.25 -46.33
CA GLY A 332 10.65 -8.03 -46.12
C GLY A 332 10.08 -7.51 -47.45
N GLY A 333 8.76 -7.48 -47.54
CA GLY A 333 8.01 -6.97 -48.70
C GLY A 333 6.97 -5.90 -48.31
N PRO A 334 6.43 -5.15 -49.29
CA PRO A 334 5.63 -3.94 -49.11
C PRO A 334 4.27 -4.15 -48.41
N ALA A 335 3.90 -5.40 -48.10
CA ALA A 335 2.68 -5.76 -47.38
C ALA A 335 2.67 -5.29 -45.91
N SER A 336 3.83 -5.08 -45.27
CA SER A 336 3.90 -4.62 -43.87
C SER A 336 3.50 -3.16 -43.68
N VAL A 337 3.71 -2.32 -44.71
CA VAL A 337 3.41 -0.88 -44.66
C VAL A 337 1.90 -0.64 -44.86
N ALA A 338 1.27 -1.42 -45.75
CA ALA A 338 -0.18 -1.38 -45.96
C ALA A 338 -0.96 -1.81 -44.70
N ALA A 339 -0.53 -2.90 -44.05
CA ALA A 339 -1.13 -3.37 -42.80
C ALA A 339 -0.92 -2.38 -41.63
N ALA A 340 0.18 -1.62 -41.62
CA ALA A 340 0.42 -0.57 -40.63
C ALA A 340 -0.44 0.68 -40.90
N ALA A 341 -0.66 1.03 -42.17
CA ALA A 341 -1.53 2.14 -42.57
C ALA A 341 -3.00 1.86 -42.23
N GLU A 342 -3.49 0.62 -42.46
CA GLU A 342 -4.84 0.21 -42.09
C GLU A 342 -5.08 0.26 -40.57
N ARG A 343 -4.10 -0.19 -39.75
CA ARG A 343 -4.21 -0.09 -38.28
C ARG A 343 -4.27 1.36 -37.81
N ARG A 344 -3.50 2.25 -38.43
CA ARG A 344 -3.49 3.69 -38.09
C ARG A 344 -4.79 4.37 -38.51
N ALA A 345 -5.35 4.01 -39.67
CA ALA A 345 -6.65 4.48 -40.11
C ALA A 345 -7.79 3.99 -39.19
N ALA A 346 -7.74 2.72 -38.76
CA ALA A 346 -8.71 2.17 -37.80
C ALA A 346 -8.64 2.88 -36.43
N GLN A 347 -7.44 3.21 -35.98
CA GLN A 347 -7.21 3.91 -34.71
C GLN A 347 -7.69 5.38 -34.76
N LEU A 348 -7.49 6.07 -35.88
CA LEU A 348 -8.02 7.41 -36.09
C LEU A 348 -9.55 7.41 -36.18
N ALA A 349 -10.15 6.45 -36.91
CA ALA A 349 -11.60 6.29 -36.97
C ALA A 349 -12.21 5.94 -35.60
N GLN A 350 -11.47 5.24 -34.74
CA GLN A 350 -11.90 4.97 -33.36
C GLN A 350 -11.86 6.23 -32.50
N LEU A 351 -10.79 7.03 -32.58
CA LEU A 351 -10.69 8.32 -31.89
C LEU A 351 -11.77 9.31 -32.35
N GLU A 352 -12.12 9.30 -33.63
CA GLU A 352 -13.14 10.17 -34.20
C GLU A 352 -14.55 9.74 -33.76
N ARG A 353 -14.81 8.43 -33.66
CA ARG A 353 -16.02 7.89 -33.02
C ARG A 353 -16.09 8.23 -31.54
N GLU A 354 -14.98 8.14 -30.80
CA GLU A 354 -14.93 8.54 -29.40
C GLU A 354 -15.20 10.04 -29.21
N HIS A 355 -14.69 10.87 -30.12
CA HIS A 355 -14.94 12.31 -30.13
C HIS A 355 -16.41 12.65 -30.46
N GLN A 356 -17.00 11.97 -31.44
CA GLN A 356 -18.43 12.10 -31.78
C GLN A 356 -19.34 11.60 -30.64
N LEU A 357 -18.97 10.51 -29.99
CA LEU A 357 -19.70 9.96 -28.84
C LEU A 357 -19.59 10.88 -27.62
N ALA A 358 -18.43 11.51 -27.41
CA ALA A 358 -18.25 12.55 -26.40
C ALA A 358 -19.11 13.80 -26.68
N ALA A 359 -19.30 14.16 -27.95
CA ALA A 359 -20.22 15.24 -28.35
C ALA A 359 -21.69 14.87 -28.12
N MET A 360 -22.05 13.57 -28.16
CA MET A 360 -23.42 13.08 -27.94
C MET A 360 -23.82 12.96 -26.46
N VAL A 361 -22.87 12.92 -25.52
CA VAL A 361 -23.14 12.62 -24.08
C VAL A 361 -23.45 13.87 -23.24
N CYS A 362 -23.46 15.07 -23.82
CA CYS A 362 -23.95 16.26 -23.12
C CYS A 362 -24.48 17.30 -24.12
N SER A 363 -25.66 17.04 -24.68
CA SER A 363 -26.44 18.10 -25.29
C SER A 363 -26.91 19.03 -24.18
N LEU A 364 -26.43 20.28 -24.18
CA LEU A 364 -26.94 21.37 -23.34
C LEU A 364 -28.46 21.59 -23.54
N ASP A 365 -29.01 21.08 -24.65
CA ASP A 365 -30.38 21.32 -25.09
C ASP A 365 -31.35 20.17 -24.79
N ASN A 366 -30.87 18.99 -24.35
CA ASN A 366 -31.76 17.87 -24.02
C ASN A 366 -31.36 17.20 -22.69
N LYS A 367 -31.77 17.83 -21.58
CA LYS A 367 -31.53 17.38 -20.21
C LYS A 367 -32.18 16.02 -19.90
N ASP A 368 -33.27 15.69 -20.59
CA ASP A 368 -34.11 14.51 -20.26
C ASP A 368 -33.60 13.20 -20.88
N ALA A 369 -32.68 13.26 -21.85
CA ALA A 369 -32.06 12.09 -22.46
C ALA A 369 -30.73 11.67 -21.80
N CYS A 370 -30.22 12.45 -20.84
CA CYS A 370 -28.96 12.17 -20.17
C CYS A 370 -29.16 11.19 -19.00
N LEU A 371 -28.72 9.95 -19.15
CA LEU A 371 -28.70 8.91 -18.11
C LEU A 371 -27.90 9.27 -16.83
N MET A 372 -27.17 10.38 -16.81
CA MET A 372 -26.46 10.90 -15.63
C MET A 372 -27.12 12.14 -15.00
N CYS A 373 -28.13 12.73 -15.67
CA CYS A 373 -28.88 13.90 -15.18
C CYS A 373 -30.38 13.62 -15.00
N GLY A 374 -30.94 12.59 -15.65
CA GLY A 374 -32.32 12.15 -15.50
C GLY A 374 -32.42 10.95 -14.56
N SER A 375 -33.03 11.18 -13.40
CA SER A 375 -33.35 10.26 -12.29
C SER A 375 -32.19 9.82 -11.40
#